data_AF-A0A965XM12-F1
#
_entry.id   AF-A0A965XM12-F1
#
_cell.length_a   1.000
_cell.length_b   1.000
_cell.length_c   1.000
_cell.angle_alpha   90.00
_cell.angle_beta   90.00
_cell.angle_gamma   90.00
#
_symmetry.space_group_name_H-M   'P 1'
#
loop_
_entity.id
_entity.type
_entity.pdbx_description
1 polymer ?
#
loop_
_entity_poly.entity_id
_entity_poly.type
_entity_poly.pdbx_seq_one_letter_code
_entity_poly.pdbx_strand_id
1 'polypeptide(L)'
;MKYEQNINPRHSHLLSLFINGYTSMCAHMDLSCQKGLKDAASLAFSKWYYTAIAEDTLLSPANIIGQDFDRQNEGKEYQYTLRLSAEEQDLKECTFTLLSYSLEQHPLVEDLRKITDFCVPDCKMDENLFFAEETRSLLLKELSHESEFYLEYLTRLAWRMGLFIYMPAIHTKKVQRAPYCEVLFAQDTEAILKIAVEAGCELAAERFSISMDLEQGVASPAFFKECLTAPTETDQIFIDFYKQVDVEIEEIWQAQPSDLTEDDKAIISSFLFTGIMIDKWFIFPMTCFFGLIRPISFTPVKYFNLVNNLSALLIMEHNIGAELFTPPSYYSLTPLGQTLFDSDAEEEEKYKMPNKLSYEQILEALERETEINRFEQVFYMGAEQDILTIKVSRKDDADYWKTIEIGVTTPLDEFCRDLCAAFFTEDSIDYVLSVLDDNHFPVEYSPLGSKKSINKTTGKTLEDLWLDKGVIFSLTFDKTSQIILEVMEISTGNPYILYPRIQAQSRTVTELEKLDEIF
;
A
#
# COMPACT_ATOMS: atom_id res chain seq x y z
N MET A 1 6.81 28.88 3.63
CA MET A 1 5.40 29.26 3.84
C MET A 1 4.87 28.42 4.99
N LYS A 2 4.24 29.01 6.02
CA LYS A 2 3.53 28.19 7.03
C LYS A 2 2.28 27.67 6.34
N TYR A 3 2.10 26.34 6.28
CA TYR A 3 0.83 25.77 5.85
C TYR A 3 -0.22 26.22 6.88
N GLU A 4 -1.06 27.17 6.49
CA GLU A 4 -2.17 27.58 7.35
C GLU A 4 -3.14 26.40 7.46
N GLN A 5 -3.55 26.08 8.69
CA GLN A 5 -4.59 25.11 9.00
C GLN A 5 -5.94 25.65 8.49
N ASN A 6 -6.14 25.61 7.18
CA ASN A 6 -7.34 26.10 6.52
C ASN A 6 -8.25 24.90 6.22
N ILE A 7 -8.76 24.25 7.28
CA ILE A 7 -9.87 23.32 7.11
C ILE A 7 -11.12 24.16 6.88
N ASN A 8 -11.75 24.01 5.72
CA ASN A 8 -13.09 24.55 5.52
C ASN A 8 -14.01 23.84 6.53
N PRO A 9 -14.70 24.57 7.45
CA PRO A 9 -15.53 23.95 8.48
C PRO A 9 -16.53 22.94 7.93
N ARG A 10 -17.03 23.16 6.70
CA ARG A 10 -17.93 22.27 5.98
C ARG A 10 -17.33 20.88 5.71
N HIS A 11 -16.03 20.80 5.43
CA HIS A 11 -15.34 19.54 5.06
C HIS A 11 -14.87 18.74 6.29
N SER A 12 -14.81 19.36 7.48
CA SER A 12 -14.31 18.71 8.70
C SER A 12 -15.01 17.40 9.02
N HIS A 13 -16.33 17.36 8.83
CA HIS A 13 -17.13 16.18 9.12
C HIS A 13 -16.81 15.01 8.18
N LEU A 14 -16.73 15.29 6.87
CA LEU A 14 -16.34 14.31 5.86
C LEU A 14 -14.94 13.75 6.15
N LEU A 15 -13.96 14.61 6.45
CA LEU A 15 -12.59 14.19 6.80
C LEU A 15 -12.53 13.36 8.08
N SER A 16 -13.44 13.60 9.04
CA SER A 16 -13.50 12.83 10.29
C SER A 16 -13.91 11.36 10.08
N LEU A 17 -14.60 11.04 8.97
CA LEU A 17 -14.97 9.65 8.65
C LEU A 17 -13.73 8.77 8.51
N PHE A 18 -12.67 9.30 7.88
CA PHE A 18 -11.39 8.59 7.78
C PHE A 18 -10.74 8.35 9.15
N ILE A 19 -10.59 9.41 9.94
CA ILE A 19 -9.95 9.31 11.26
C ILE A 19 -10.70 8.30 12.13
N ASN A 20 -12.03 8.39 12.16
CA ASN A 20 -12.85 7.49 12.97
C ASN A 20 -12.73 6.03 12.50
N GLY A 21 -12.76 5.78 11.19
CA GLY A 21 -12.61 4.43 10.63
C GLY A 21 -11.21 3.85 10.87
N TYR A 22 -10.18 4.56 10.43
CA TYR A 22 -8.79 4.10 10.49
C TYR A 22 -8.28 3.95 11.92
N THR A 23 -8.48 4.95 12.78
CA THR A 23 -8.00 4.89 14.17
C THR A 23 -8.75 3.85 15.01
N SER A 24 -10.04 3.65 14.73
CA SER A 24 -10.79 2.61 15.42
C SER A 24 -10.24 1.23 15.11
N MET A 25 -9.84 0.93 13.87
CA MET A 25 -9.24 -0.36 13.54
C MET A 25 -7.81 -0.48 14.08
N CYS A 26 -7.00 0.57 13.94
CA CYS A 26 -5.62 0.58 14.47
C CYS A 26 -5.57 0.27 15.96
N ALA A 27 -6.54 0.76 16.76
CA ALA A 27 -6.61 0.53 18.20
C ALA A 27 -6.71 -0.96 18.61
N HIS A 28 -7.07 -1.85 17.68
CA HIS A 28 -7.15 -3.30 17.92
C HIS A 28 -5.90 -4.07 17.50
N MET A 29 -4.95 -3.44 16.81
CA MET A 29 -3.73 -4.07 16.31
C MET A 29 -2.61 -4.12 17.37
N ASP A 30 -1.62 -4.97 17.15
CA ASP A 30 -0.49 -5.14 18.07
C ASP A 30 0.33 -3.86 18.25
N LEU A 31 0.89 -3.67 19.45
CA LEU A 31 1.70 -2.48 19.78
C LEU A 31 2.94 -2.35 18.89
N SER A 32 3.49 -3.47 18.41
CA SER A 32 4.68 -3.51 17.55
C SER A 32 4.46 -2.80 16.21
N CYS A 33 3.25 -2.84 15.64
CA CYS A 33 2.97 -2.22 14.34
C CYS A 33 2.36 -0.81 14.43
N GLN A 34 1.98 -0.33 15.62
CA GLN A 34 1.31 0.98 15.78
C GLN A 34 2.08 2.15 15.17
N LYS A 35 3.41 2.16 15.33
CA LYS A 35 4.26 3.20 14.72
C LYS A 35 4.15 3.14 13.18
N GLY A 36 4.31 1.96 12.59
CA GLY A 36 4.21 1.79 11.13
C GLY A 36 2.82 2.13 10.58
N LEU A 37 1.75 1.76 11.29
CA LEU A 37 0.38 2.14 10.94
C LEU A 37 0.17 3.66 10.97
N LYS A 38 0.83 4.35 11.91
CA LYS A 38 0.82 5.80 11.98
C LYS A 38 1.58 6.42 10.82
N ASP A 39 2.78 5.92 10.52
CA ASP A 39 3.61 6.40 9.42
C ASP A 39 2.93 6.18 8.05
N ALA A 40 2.13 5.10 7.92
CA ALA A 40 1.33 4.80 6.72
C ALA A 40 0.05 5.64 6.58
N ALA A 41 -0.41 6.32 7.64
CA ALA A 41 -1.73 6.94 7.69
C ALA A 41 -1.94 8.02 6.62
N SER A 42 -0.90 8.77 6.26
CA SER A 42 -0.99 9.83 5.23
C SER A 42 -1.22 9.25 3.83
N LEU A 43 -0.60 8.11 3.52
CA LEU A 43 -0.80 7.39 2.26
C LEU A 43 -2.17 6.68 2.24
N ALA A 44 -2.54 6.03 3.35
CA ALA A 44 -3.86 5.42 3.51
C ALA A 44 -5.00 6.46 3.36
N PHE A 45 -4.81 7.65 3.92
CA PHE A 45 -5.72 8.77 3.74
C PHE A 45 -5.82 9.19 2.28
N SER A 46 -4.69 9.30 1.57
CA SER A 46 -4.67 9.67 0.15
C SER A 46 -5.42 8.64 -0.69
N LYS A 47 -5.22 7.33 -0.45
CA LYS A 47 -5.99 6.25 -1.09
C LYS A 47 -7.49 6.42 -0.82
N TRP A 48 -7.89 6.61 0.44
CA TRP A 48 -9.30 6.85 0.80
C TRP A 48 -9.89 8.11 0.17
N TYR A 49 -9.12 9.19 0.09
CA TYR A 49 -9.58 10.49 -0.40
C TYR A 49 -10.06 10.46 -1.86
N TYR A 50 -9.45 9.62 -2.69
CA TYR A 50 -9.82 9.44 -4.09
C TYR A 50 -10.69 8.21 -4.36
N THR A 51 -11.02 7.45 -3.32
CA THR A 51 -11.88 6.27 -3.44
C THR A 51 -13.34 6.63 -3.12
N ALA A 52 -14.27 6.05 -3.86
CA ALA A 52 -15.70 6.17 -3.58
C ALA A 52 -16.01 5.58 -2.19
N ILE A 53 -16.77 6.31 -1.36
CA ILE A 53 -17.16 5.78 -0.04
C ILE A 53 -18.30 4.75 -0.17
N ALA A 54 -19.15 4.90 -1.18
CA ALA A 54 -20.20 3.95 -1.53
C ALA A 54 -19.85 3.22 -2.84
N GLU A 55 -20.03 1.89 -2.85
CA GLU A 55 -19.73 1.02 -4.00
C GLU A 55 -20.41 1.51 -5.29
N ASP A 56 -19.68 1.47 -6.41
CA ASP A 56 -20.15 1.84 -7.75
C ASP A 56 -20.70 3.29 -7.86
N THR A 57 -20.20 4.20 -7.02
CA THR A 57 -20.56 5.62 -7.05
C THR A 57 -19.37 6.53 -7.33
N LEU A 58 -19.66 7.80 -7.65
CA LEU A 58 -18.67 8.87 -7.82
C LEU A 58 -18.41 9.65 -6.51
N LEU A 59 -18.97 9.18 -5.40
CA LEU A 59 -18.98 9.87 -4.11
C LEU A 59 -17.65 9.66 -3.36
N SER A 60 -16.56 10.13 -3.96
CA SER A 60 -15.25 10.22 -3.31
C SER A 60 -15.10 11.56 -2.57
N PRO A 61 -14.32 11.61 -1.49
CA PRO A 61 -14.01 12.87 -0.81
C PRO A 61 -13.45 13.95 -1.75
N ALA A 62 -12.56 13.57 -2.67
CA ALA A 62 -11.99 14.46 -3.68
C ALA A 62 -13.06 15.09 -4.56
N ASN A 63 -14.02 14.31 -5.07
CA ASN A 63 -15.08 14.83 -5.95
C ASN A 63 -16.06 15.74 -5.19
N ILE A 64 -16.44 15.36 -3.97
CA ILE A 64 -17.33 16.15 -3.13
C ILE A 64 -16.71 17.51 -2.81
N ILE A 65 -15.43 17.51 -2.43
CA ILE A 65 -14.69 18.73 -2.08
C ILE A 65 -14.39 19.57 -3.33
N GLY A 66 -14.01 18.93 -4.44
CA GLY A 66 -13.80 19.59 -5.73
C GLY A 66 -15.00 20.42 -6.16
N GLN A 67 -16.21 19.84 -6.07
CA GLN A 67 -17.46 20.54 -6.43
C GLN A 67 -17.68 21.87 -5.67
N ASP A 68 -17.24 21.94 -4.41
CA ASP A 68 -17.35 23.16 -3.60
C ASP A 68 -16.37 24.26 -4.07
N PHE A 69 -15.28 23.90 -4.75
CA PHE A 69 -14.26 24.81 -5.27
C PHE A 69 -14.37 25.12 -6.77
N ASP A 70 -14.96 24.23 -7.58
CA ASP A 70 -15.09 24.34 -9.05
C ASP A 70 -15.79 25.63 -9.50
N ARG A 71 -16.69 26.18 -8.67
CA ARG A 71 -17.45 27.39 -9.02
C ARG A 71 -16.65 28.69 -8.98
N GLN A 72 -15.40 28.68 -8.51
CA GLN A 72 -14.66 29.92 -8.20
C GLN A 72 -13.20 29.96 -8.67
N ASN A 73 -12.60 28.88 -9.20
CA ASN A 73 -11.16 28.84 -9.45
C ASN A 73 -10.77 28.04 -10.71
N GLU A 74 -10.83 28.66 -11.89
CA GLU A 74 -10.22 28.11 -13.10
C GLU A 74 -8.73 27.87 -12.92
N GLY A 75 -8.23 26.73 -13.42
CA GLY A 75 -6.80 26.38 -13.43
C GLY A 75 -6.17 26.02 -12.08
N LYS A 76 -6.98 25.74 -11.04
CA LYS A 76 -6.48 25.33 -9.72
C LYS A 76 -7.02 23.97 -9.31
N GLU A 77 -6.19 23.20 -8.62
CA GLU A 77 -6.59 21.98 -7.92
C GLU A 77 -6.44 22.15 -6.41
N TYR A 78 -7.32 21.50 -5.65
CA TYR A 78 -7.29 21.50 -4.19
C TYR A 78 -7.28 20.09 -3.64
N GLN A 79 -6.45 19.85 -2.63
CA GLN A 79 -6.33 18.53 -2.01
C GLN A 79 -6.13 18.68 -0.50
N TYR A 80 -6.83 17.89 0.30
CA TYR A 80 -6.45 17.75 1.71
C TYR A 80 -5.30 16.76 1.88
N THR A 81 -4.46 17.01 2.86
CA THR A 81 -3.41 16.10 3.30
C THR A 81 -3.51 15.90 4.80
N LEU A 82 -3.16 14.70 5.25
CA LEU A 82 -3.10 14.35 6.67
C LEU A 82 -1.71 14.71 7.22
N ARG A 83 -1.70 15.41 8.37
CA ARG A 83 -0.51 15.76 9.14
C ARG A 83 -0.56 15.11 10.51
N LEU A 84 0.55 14.51 10.90
CA LEU A 84 0.71 13.90 12.21
C LEU A 84 1.07 15.00 13.22
N SER A 85 0.49 14.98 14.41
CA SER A 85 0.85 15.95 15.45
C SER A 85 2.30 15.71 15.90
N ALA A 86 3.05 16.80 16.11
CA ALA A 86 4.47 16.75 16.45
C ALA A 86 4.73 16.32 17.91
N GLU A 87 3.72 16.39 18.78
CA GLU A 87 3.89 16.28 20.24
C GLU A 87 3.30 14.99 20.86
N GLU A 88 2.41 14.25 20.19
CA GLU A 88 1.77 13.06 20.78
C GLU A 88 1.69 11.83 19.86
N GLN A 89 1.60 10.66 20.50
CA GLN A 89 1.61 9.35 19.86
C GLN A 89 0.24 8.94 19.27
N ASP A 90 -0.86 9.65 19.57
CA ASP A 90 -2.21 9.25 19.17
C ASP A 90 -2.59 9.77 17.76
N LEU A 91 -3.07 8.85 16.91
CA LEU A 91 -3.61 9.17 15.58
C LEU A 91 -4.87 10.06 15.64
N LYS A 92 -5.56 10.13 16.78
CA LYS A 92 -6.74 10.99 16.94
C LYS A 92 -6.43 12.49 16.93
N GLU A 93 -5.16 12.86 17.08
CA GLU A 93 -4.72 14.26 17.09
C GLU A 93 -4.18 14.74 15.73
N CYS A 94 -4.35 13.94 14.67
CA CYS A 94 -3.95 14.35 13.33
C CYS A 94 -4.73 15.60 12.88
N THR A 95 -4.07 16.40 12.04
CA THR A 95 -4.67 17.61 11.47
C THR A 95 -4.73 17.50 9.96
N PHE A 96 -5.66 18.22 9.33
CA PHE A 96 -5.77 18.28 7.88
C PHE A 96 -5.25 19.62 7.38
N THR A 97 -4.49 19.59 6.28
CA THR A 97 -4.01 20.78 5.58
C THR A 97 -4.56 20.79 4.17
N LEU A 98 -5.21 21.89 3.78
CA LEU A 98 -5.64 22.10 2.40
C LEU A 98 -4.47 22.63 1.58
N LEU A 99 -4.04 21.86 0.59
CA LEU A 99 -3.10 22.28 -0.45
C LEU A 99 -3.86 22.87 -1.63
N SER A 100 -3.26 23.90 -2.24
CA SER A 100 -3.71 24.50 -3.48
C SER A 100 -2.60 24.38 -4.50
N TYR A 101 -2.92 23.85 -5.68
CA TYR A 101 -2.01 23.66 -6.80
C TYR A 101 -2.43 24.63 -7.90
N SER A 102 -1.52 25.48 -8.36
CA SER A 102 -1.72 26.37 -9.50
C SER A 102 -0.42 26.61 -10.25
N LEU A 103 -0.51 27.22 -11.44
CA LEU A 103 0.66 27.58 -12.24
C LEU A 103 1.46 28.74 -11.65
N GLU A 104 0.89 29.53 -10.74
CA GLU A 104 1.59 30.59 -10.01
C GLU A 104 2.27 30.04 -8.75
N GLN A 105 1.59 29.12 -8.05
CA GLN A 105 2.05 28.59 -6.77
C GLN A 105 1.78 27.09 -6.68
N HIS A 106 2.86 26.31 -6.58
CA HIS A 106 2.79 24.86 -6.59
C HIS A 106 3.54 24.23 -5.40
N PRO A 107 2.87 23.41 -4.56
CA PRO A 107 3.49 22.78 -3.39
C PRO A 107 4.77 22.00 -3.70
N LEU A 108 4.78 21.19 -4.77
CA LEU A 108 5.96 20.45 -5.23
C LEU A 108 7.18 21.35 -5.52
N VAL A 109 6.97 22.49 -6.19
CA VAL A 109 8.06 23.40 -6.59
C VAL A 109 8.67 24.06 -5.34
N GLU A 110 7.82 24.44 -4.40
CA GLU A 110 8.27 24.96 -3.10
C GLU A 110 9.03 23.91 -2.29
N ASP A 111 8.59 22.66 -2.33
CA ASP A 111 9.27 21.57 -1.62
C ASP A 111 10.60 21.18 -2.26
N LEU A 112 10.70 21.18 -3.60
CA LEU A 112 11.98 21.02 -4.32
C LEU A 112 12.98 22.11 -3.90
N ARG A 113 12.51 23.34 -3.70
CA ARG A 113 13.32 24.44 -3.18
C ARG A 113 13.77 24.17 -1.74
N LYS A 114 12.87 23.73 -0.85
CA LYS A 114 13.21 23.43 0.55
C LYS A 114 14.26 22.33 0.67
N ILE A 115 14.11 21.20 -0.01
CA ILE A 115 15.07 20.09 0.11
C ILE A 115 16.44 20.45 -0.44
N THR A 116 16.50 21.29 -1.47
CA THR A 116 17.76 21.76 -2.04
C THR A 116 18.41 22.82 -1.15
N ASP A 117 17.62 23.72 -0.56
CA ASP A 117 18.12 24.70 0.43
C ASP A 117 18.63 24.03 1.72
N PHE A 118 18.01 22.93 2.13
CA PHE A 118 18.48 22.13 3.26
C PHE A 118 19.88 21.53 3.02
N CYS A 119 20.29 21.38 1.75
CA CYS A 119 21.61 20.88 1.38
C CYS A 119 22.68 21.98 1.32
N VAL A 120 22.47 23.12 1.97
CA VAL A 120 23.45 24.22 2.07
C VAL A 120 23.99 24.34 3.50
N PRO A 121 25.31 24.21 3.73
CA PRO A 121 26.37 24.04 2.73
C PRO A 121 26.48 22.62 2.18
N ASP A 122 26.08 21.59 2.94
CA ASP A 122 26.05 20.19 2.52
C ASP A 122 25.10 19.37 3.40
N CYS A 123 24.65 18.22 2.90
CA CYS A 123 23.86 17.25 3.64
C CYS A 123 24.40 15.82 3.44
N LYS A 124 24.24 14.98 4.48
CA LYS A 124 24.64 13.58 4.45
C LYS A 124 23.51 12.72 3.85
N MET A 125 23.89 11.83 2.94
CA MET A 125 23.02 10.81 2.37
C MET A 125 23.51 9.40 2.68
N ASP A 126 22.60 8.44 2.61
CA ASP A 126 22.88 7.01 2.69
C ASP A 126 23.40 6.44 1.35
N GLU A 127 23.59 5.12 1.29
CA GLU A 127 24.11 4.44 0.11
C GLU A 127 23.16 4.52 -1.09
N ASN A 128 21.86 4.64 -0.85
CA ASN A 128 20.81 4.73 -1.85
C ASN A 128 20.53 6.18 -2.28
N LEU A 129 21.34 7.14 -1.81
CA LEU A 129 21.22 8.57 -2.09
C LEU A 129 19.99 9.24 -1.49
N PHE A 130 19.52 8.71 -0.37
CA PHE A 130 18.49 9.33 0.45
C PHE A 130 19.08 10.06 1.63
N PHE A 131 18.35 11.06 2.15
CA PHE A 131 18.72 11.76 3.37
C PHE A 131 18.92 10.80 4.55
N ALA A 132 19.84 11.09 5.46
CA ALA A 132 19.99 10.30 6.70
C ALA A 132 18.73 10.43 7.58
N GLU A 133 18.43 9.42 8.41
CA GLU A 133 17.21 9.33 9.24
C GLU A 133 16.93 10.61 10.05
N GLU A 134 17.95 11.15 10.73
CA GLU A 134 17.86 12.40 11.51
C GLU A 134 17.39 13.60 10.65
N THR A 135 17.81 13.63 9.39
CA THR A 135 17.42 14.67 8.43
C THR A 135 16.02 14.44 7.88
N ARG A 136 15.64 13.18 7.63
CA ARG A 136 14.29 12.83 7.14
C ARG A 136 13.22 13.33 8.11
N SER A 137 13.38 13.05 9.40
CA SER A 137 12.41 13.46 10.43
C SER A 137 12.22 14.98 10.52
N LEU A 138 13.23 15.78 10.14
CA LEU A 138 13.13 17.23 10.09
C LEU A 138 12.42 17.68 8.81
N LEU A 139 12.85 17.17 7.66
CA LEU A 139 12.28 17.54 6.35
C LEU A 139 10.79 17.20 6.26
N LEU A 140 10.37 16.01 6.71
CA LEU A 140 8.97 15.57 6.64
C LEU A 140 7.97 16.56 7.27
N LYS A 141 8.38 17.26 8.34
CA LYS A 141 7.55 18.25 9.02
C LYS A 141 7.43 19.57 8.26
N GLU A 142 8.36 19.85 7.35
CA GLU A 142 8.41 21.09 6.56
C GLU A 142 7.85 20.94 5.14
N LEU A 143 7.80 19.71 4.62
CA LEU A 143 7.28 19.39 3.29
C LEU A 143 5.75 19.48 3.23
N SER A 144 5.15 19.50 2.04
CA SER A 144 3.70 19.56 1.83
C SER A 144 2.96 18.28 2.21
N HIS A 145 3.63 17.13 2.04
CA HIS A 145 3.14 15.83 2.46
C HIS A 145 4.07 15.24 3.51
N GLU A 146 3.52 14.85 4.65
CA GLU A 146 4.28 14.20 5.72
C GLU A 146 4.33 12.69 5.47
N SER A 147 5.11 12.29 4.46
CA SER A 147 5.25 10.90 4.00
C SER A 147 6.69 10.62 3.57
N GLU A 148 7.26 9.53 4.09
CA GLU A 148 8.58 9.02 3.66
C GLU A 148 8.61 8.76 2.15
N PHE A 149 7.52 8.23 1.58
CA PHE A 149 7.42 8.01 0.14
C PHE A 149 7.47 9.32 -0.65
N TYR A 150 6.84 10.39 -0.17
CA TYR A 150 6.94 11.70 -0.83
C TYR A 150 8.35 12.27 -0.78
N LEU A 151 9.04 12.16 0.36
CA LEU A 151 10.44 12.58 0.48
C LEU A 151 11.35 11.77 -0.44
N GLU A 152 11.14 10.45 -0.53
CA GLU A 152 11.84 9.59 -1.50
C GLU A 152 11.60 10.07 -2.93
N TYR A 153 10.33 10.24 -3.33
CA TYR A 153 9.96 10.67 -4.67
C TYR A 153 10.59 12.03 -5.02
N LEU A 154 10.46 13.01 -4.14
CA LEU A 154 11.07 14.34 -4.27
C LEU A 154 12.59 14.27 -4.43
N THR A 155 13.25 13.42 -3.63
CA THR A 155 14.71 13.27 -3.68
C THR A 155 15.14 12.69 -5.03
N ARG A 156 14.44 11.65 -5.52
CA ARG A 156 14.71 11.06 -6.84
C ARG A 156 14.43 12.05 -7.97
N LEU A 157 13.34 12.80 -7.88
CA LEU A 157 12.99 13.84 -8.83
C LEU A 157 14.06 14.94 -8.89
N ALA A 158 14.54 15.40 -7.73
CA ALA A 158 15.61 16.39 -7.64
C ALA A 158 16.93 15.89 -8.23
N TRP A 159 17.28 14.62 -8.04
CA TRP A 159 18.43 14.01 -8.72
C TRP A 159 18.24 13.99 -10.24
N ARG A 160 17.06 13.60 -10.73
CA ARG A 160 16.72 13.57 -12.16
C ARG A 160 16.84 14.95 -12.80
N MET A 161 16.36 15.98 -12.11
CA MET A 161 16.44 17.38 -12.52
C MET A 161 17.84 17.99 -12.35
N GLY A 162 18.82 17.25 -11.82
CA GLY A 162 20.20 17.73 -11.63
C GLY A 162 20.35 18.78 -10.53
N LEU A 163 19.51 18.73 -9.48
CA LEU A 163 19.49 19.72 -8.40
C LEU A 163 20.52 19.46 -7.29
N PHE A 164 21.17 18.29 -7.31
CA PHE A 164 22.20 17.91 -6.36
C PHE A 164 23.55 17.68 -7.05
N ILE A 165 24.62 17.98 -6.32
CA ILE A 165 26.00 17.63 -6.69
C ILE A 165 26.67 16.85 -5.56
N TYR A 166 27.51 15.89 -5.92
CA TYR A 166 28.32 15.17 -4.93
C TYR A 166 29.44 16.05 -4.37
N MET A 167 29.62 15.97 -3.06
CA MET A 167 30.74 16.59 -2.36
C MET A 167 31.83 15.54 -2.06
N PRO A 168 33.12 15.88 -2.25
CA PRO A 168 34.21 15.00 -1.83
C PRO A 168 34.17 14.76 -0.32
N ALA A 169 33.95 13.51 0.09
CA ALA A 169 33.91 13.13 1.49
C ALA A 169 34.45 11.71 1.69
N ILE A 170 35.10 11.46 2.83
CA ILE A 170 35.68 10.17 3.18
C ILE A 170 34.66 9.40 4.02
N HIS A 171 34.32 8.17 3.62
CA HIS A 171 33.37 7.27 4.31
C HIS A 171 31.91 7.72 4.40
N THR A 172 31.52 8.83 3.78
CA THR A 172 30.11 9.29 3.74
C THR A 172 29.78 9.85 2.37
N LYS A 173 28.56 9.61 1.87
CA LYS A 173 28.04 10.34 0.71
C LYS A 173 27.49 11.68 1.19
N LYS A 174 28.05 12.77 0.67
CA LYS A 174 27.59 14.13 0.95
C LYS A 174 27.14 14.77 -0.34
N VAL A 175 26.07 15.55 -0.25
CA VAL A 175 25.54 16.32 -1.37
C VAL A 175 25.42 17.78 -1.03
N GLN A 176 25.47 18.62 -2.05
CA GLN A 176 25.20 20.04 -1.97
C GLN A 176 24.19 20.43 -3.04
N ARG A 177 23.47 21.53 -2.81
CA ARG A 177 22.66 22.20 -3.83
C ARG A 177 23.49 22.49 -5.09
N ALA A 178 22.99 22.08 -6.26
CA ALA A 178 23.65 22.36 -7.53
C ALA A 178 23.60 23.86 -7.87
N PRO A 179 24.65 24.43 -8.49
CA PRO A 179 24.62 25.83 -8.97
C PRO A 179 23.48 26.10 -9.95
N TYR A 180 23.07 25.09 -10.73
CA TYR A 180 21.93 25.18 -11.65
C TYR A 180 20.62 25.56 -10.96
N CYS A 181 20.46 25.25 -9.67
CA CYS A 181 19.25 25.60 -8.93
C CYS A 181 18.99 27.12 -8.88
N GLU A 182 20.01 27.98 -8.93
CA GLU A 182 19.79 29.44 -8.98
C GLU A 182 19.11 29.85 -10.29
N VAL A 183 19.49 29.23 -11.40
CA VAL A 183 18.91 29.48 -12.72
C VAL A 183 17.52 28.88 -12.81
N LEU A 184 17.35 27.63 -12.36
CA LEU A 184 16.06 26.94 -12.40
C LEU A 184 15.01 27.71 -11.60
N PHE A 185 15.30 28.02 -10.34
CA PHE A 185 14.34 28.62 -9.42
C PHE A 185 14.11 30.12 -9.61
N ALA A 186 14.79 30.74 -10.58
CA ALA A 186 14.52 32.09 -11.06
C ALA A 186 13.48 32.14 -12.20
N GLN A 187 13.12 30.98 -12.79
CA GLN A 187 12.03 30.87 -13.75
C GLN A 187 10.66 30.98 -13.05
N ASP A 188 9.60 31.11 -13.85
CA ASP A 188 8.24 31.01 -13.33
C ASP A 188 7.90 29.57 -12.90
N THR A 189 6.90 29.45 -12.04
CA THR A 189 6.46 28.17 -11.49
C THR A 189 5.99 27.22 -12.59
N GLU A 190 5.32 27.73 -13.62
CA GLU A 190 4.88 26.94 -14.78
C GLU A 190 6.05 26.28 -15.53
N ALA A 191 7.12 27.01 -15.86
CA ALA A 191 8.27 26.43 -16.55
C ALA A 191 8.97 25.37 -15.70
N ILE A 192 9.11 25.61 -14.39
CA ILE A 192 9.70 24.64 -13.46
C ILE A 192 8.81 23.40 -13.39
N LEU A 193 7.49 23.57 -13.34
CA LEU A 193 6.53 22.47 -13.30
C LEU A 193 6.59 21.61 -14.56
N LYS A 194 6.69 22.21 -15.76
CA LYS A 194 6.86 21.45 -17.02
C LYS A 194 8.11 20.57 -17.00
N ILE A 195 9.25 21.12 -16.53
CA ILE A 195 10.49 20.35 -16.36
C ILE A 195 10.30 19.22 -15.34
N ALA A 196 9.63 19.49 -14.22
CA ALA A 196 9.37 18.51 -13.18
C ALA A 196 8.44 17.38 -13.66
N VAL A 197 7.44 17.68 -14.50
CA VAL A 197 6.54 16.67 -15.09
C VAL A 197 7.30 15.74 -16.03
N GLU A 198 8.19 16.28 -16.87
CA GLU A 198 9.05 15.47 -17.75
C GLU A 198 9.96 14.56 -16.93
N ALA A 199 10.62 15.11 -15.90
CA ALA A 199 11.43 14.32 -14.98
C ALA A 199 10.61 13.26 -14.20
N GLY A 200 9.34 13.56 -13.90
CA GLY A 200 8.41 12.61 -13.28
C GLY A 200 8.05 11.44 -14.20
N CYS A 201 7.80 11.70 -15.49
CA CYS A 201 7.57 10.66 -16.50
C CYS A 201 8.83 9.80 -16.74
N GLU A 202 10.01 10.42 -16.77
CA GLU A 202 11.29 9.70 -16.83
C GLU A 202 11.53 8.82 -15.60
N LEU A 203 11.16 9.33 -14.42
CA LEU A 203 11.27 8.56 -13.18
C LEU A 203 10.30 7.37 -13.17
N ALA A 204 9.05 7.56 -13.61
CA ALA A 204 8.09 6.47 -13.77
C ALA A 204 8.63 5.38 -14.71
N ALA A 205 9.13 5.78 -15.88
CA ALA A 205 9.75 4.89 -16.86
C ALA A 205 10.93 4.09 -16.29
N GLU A 206 11.87 4.77 -15.60
CA GLU A 206 13.01 4.11 -14.96
C GLU A 206 12.54 3.09 -13.92
N ARG A 207 11.68 3.51 -12.99
CA ARG A 207 11.28 2.67 -11.85
C ARG A 207 10.50 1.47 -12.31
N PHE A 208 9.56 1.70 -13.21
CA PHE A 208 8.76 0.64 -13.78
C PHE A 208 9.62 -0.37 -14.56
N SER A 209 10.58 0.10 -15.37
CA SER A 209 11.49 -0.80 -16.10
C SER A 209 12.38 -1.63 -15.16
N ILE A 210 12.88 -1.04 -14.07
CA ILE A 210 13.72 -1.74 -13.08
C ILE A 210 12.90 -2.77 -12.30
N SER A 211 11.72 -2.40 -11.79
CA SER A 211 10.91 -3.30 -10.95
C SER A 211 10.35 -4.47 -11.76
N MET A 212 10.08 -4.26 -13.05
CA MET A 212 9.52 -5.28 -13.95
C MET A 212 10.57 -6.04 -14.78
N ASP A 213 11.86 -5.74 -14.62
CA ASP A 213 12.97 -6.27 -15.44
C ASP A 213 12.72 -6.20 -16.96
N LEU A 214 12.22 -5.04 -17.43
CA LEU A 214 11.82 -4.86 -18.82
C LEU A 214 12.99 -4.50 -19.73
N GLU A 215 12.91 -4.96 -20.99
CA GLU A 215 13.82 -4.51 -22.04
C GLU A 215 13.71 -2.99 -22.28
N GLN A 216 14.82 -2.41 -22.74
CA GLN A 216 14.86 -0.98 -23.04
C GLN A 216 13.84 -0.62 -24.12
N GLY A 217 12.96 0.33 -23.80
CA GLY A 217 12.03 0.94 -24.75
C GLY A 217 10.57 0.50 -24.60
N VAL A 218 10.29 -0.53 -23.80
CA VAL A 218 8.90 -0.95 -23.49
C VAL A 218 8.21 0.16 -22.68
N ALA A 219 8.66 0.41 -21.44
CA ALA A 219 8.10 1.47 -20.61
C ALA A 219 8.87 2.80 -20.80
N SER A 220 8.64 3.48 -21.93
CA SER A 220 9.35 4.72 -22.25
C SER A 220 8.77 5.97 -21.53
N PRO A 221 9.54 7.06 -21.36
CA PRO A 221 8.98 8.33 -20.87
C PRO A 221 7.85 8.87 -21.76
N ALA A 222 7.87 8.56 -23.06
CA ALA A 222 6.82 8.96 -24.00
C ALA A 222 5.49 8.26 -23.71
N PHE A 223 5.53 6.98 -23.33
CA PHE A 223 4.34 6.22 -22.92
C PHE A 223 3.64 6.90 -21.73
N PHE A 224 4.37 7.20 -20.66
CA PHE A 224 3.80 7.90 -19.49
C PHE A 224 3.32 9.32 -19.81
N LYS A 225 4.00 10.02 -20.72
CA LYS A 225 3.56 11.34 -21.18
C LYS A 225 2.24 11.24 -21.95
N GLU A 226 2.06 10.22 -22.79
CA GLU A 226 0.82 9.95 -23.49
C GLU A 226 -0.32 9.66 -22.51
N CYS A 227 -0.10 8.77 -21.52
CA CYS A 227 -1.07 8.50 -20.45
C CYS A 227 -1.49 9.77 -19.69
N LEU A 228 -0.60 10.75 -19.56
CA LEU A 228 -0.90 12.01 -18.88
C LEU A 228 -1.71 12.97 -19.76
N THR A 229 -1.36 13.09 -21.04
CA THR A 229 -2.00 14.05 -21.96
C THR A 229 -3.28 13.53 -22.62
N ALA A 230 -3.48 12.22 -22.64
CA ALA A 230 -4.67 11.55 -23.14
C ALA A 230 -5.19 10.54 -22.10
N PRO A 231 -5.86 11.02 -21.03
CA PRO A 231 -6.40 10.14 -20.01
C PRO A 231 -7.32 9.07 -20.59
N THR A 232 -7.16 7.84 -20.12
CA THR A 232 -7.93 6.67 -20.55
C THR A 232 -8.31 5.81 -19.34
N GLU A 233 -9.12 4.79 -19.56
CA GLU A 233 -9.40 3.78 -18.54
C GLU A 233 -8.11 3.01 -18.20
N THR A 234 -7.89 2.73 -16.91
CA THR A 234 -6.63 2.13 -16.48
C THR A 234 -6.43 0.74 -17.11
N ASP A 235 -7.51 0.01 -17.37
CA ASP A 235 -7.50 -1.26 -18.12
C ASP A 235 -6.88 -1.09 -19.52
N GLN A 236 -7.12 0.03 -20.19
CA GLN A 236 -6.54 0.31 -21.50
C GLN A 236 -5.02 0.50 -21.41
N ILE A 237 -4.52 1.12 -20.33
CA ILE A 237 -3.07 1.27 -20.09
C ILE A 237 -2.41 -0.10 -20.01
N PHE A 238 -3.04 -1.04 -19.31
CA PHE A 238 -2.53 -2.40 -19.24
C PHE A 238 -2.59 -3.12 -20.57
N ILE A 239 -3.69 -3.02 -21.30
CA ILE A 239 -3.83 -3.61 -22.63
C ILE A 239 -2.72 -3.09 -23.56
N ASP A 240 -2.49 -1.78 -23.59
CA ASP A 240 -1.48 -1.15 -24.43
C ASP A 240 -0.06 -1.54 -24.02
N PHE A 241 0.19 -1.67 -22.71
CA PHE A 241 1.46 -2.16 -22.19
C PHE A 241 1.74 -3.62 -22.56
N TYR A 242 0.79 -4.52 -22.29
CA TYR A 242 0.98 -5.96 -22.55
C TYR A 242 1.08 -6.26 -24.06
N LYS A 243 0.39 -5.48 -24.91
CA LYS A 243 0.58 -5.53 -26.36
C LYS A 243 2.00 -5.19 -26.81
N GLN A 244 2.72 -4.33 -26.09
CA GLN A 244 4.13 -4.02 -26.42
C GLN A 244 5.10 -5.16 -26.10
N VAL A 245 4.70 -6.11 -25.26
CA VAL A 245 5.47 -7.32 -24.94
C VAL A 245 4.88 -8.57 -25.60
N ASP A 246 4.09 -8.40 -26.67
CA ASP A 246 3.43 -9.46 -27.44
C ASP A 246 2.49 -10.36 -26.60
N VAL A 247 1.83 -9.80 -25.58
CA VAL A 247 0.84 -10.49 -24.73
C VAL A 247 -0.56 -9.91 -24.95
N GLU A 248 -1.49 -10.74 -25.41
CA GLU A 248 -2.91 -10.38 -25.54
C GLU A 248 -3.66 -10.67 -24.24
N ILE A 249 -3.52 -9.76 -23.26
CA ILE A 249 -4.06 -9.97 -21.90
C ILE A 249 -5.59 -10.11 -21.86
N GLU A 250 -6.29 -9.55 -22.86
CA GLU A 250 -7.76 -9.66 -22.99
C GLU A 250 -8.21 -11.12 -23.19
N GLU A 251 -7.39 -11.95 -23.86
CA GLU A 251 -7.68 -13.37 -24.04
C GLU A 251 -7.57 -14.13 -22.71
N ILE A 252 -6.57 -13.78 -21.89
CA ILE A 252 -6.33 -14.36 -20.57
C ILE A 252 -7.49 -14.03 -19.62
N TRP A 253 -7.97 -12.78 -19.62
CA TRP A 253 -9.09 -12.36 -18.77
C TRP A 253 -10.41 -13.06 -19.09
N GLN A 254 -10.59 -13.49 -20.34
CA GLN A 254 -11.81 -14.18 -20.78
C GLN A 254 -11.75 -15.71 -20.56
N ALA A 255 -10.56 -16.26 -20.27
CA ALA A 255 -10.38 -17.68 -20.04
C ALA A 255 -10.96 -18.13 -18.68
N GLN A 256 -11.45 -19.37 -18.59
CA GLN A 256 -11.85 -19.95 -17.32
C GLN A 256 -10.61 -20.30 -16.50
N PRO A 257 -10.65 -20.23 -15.15
CA PRO A 257 -9.50 -20.56 -14.31
C PRO A 257 -8.90 -21.95 -14.54
N SER A 258 -9.71 -22.91 -14.98
CA SER A 258 -9.26 -24.28 -15.32
C SER A 258 -8.46 -24.37 -16.61
N ASP A 259 -8.58 -23.37 -17.48
CA ASP A 259 -8.03 -23.37 -18.84
C ASP A 259 -6.75 -22.53 -18.92
N LEU A 260 -6.43 -21.78 -17.86
CA LEU A 260 -5.21 -20.99 -17.73
C LEU A 260 -3.99 -21.90 -17.64
N THR A 261 -3.01 -21.66 -18.52
CA THR A 261 -1.68 -22.26 -18.42
C THR A 261 -0.91 -21.69 -17.22
N GLU A 262 0.19 -22.33 -16.83
CA GLU A 262 1.06 -21.78 -15.78
C GLU A 262 1.66 -20.42 -16.20
N ASP A 263 1.91 -20.22 -17.50
CA ASP A 263 2.37 -18.94 -18.04
C ASP A 263 1.27 -17.86 -17.91
N ASP A 264 0.01 -18.20 -18.20
CA ASP A 264 -1.12 -17.27 -18.02
C ASP A 264 -1.28 -16.88 -16.54
N LYS A 265 -1.12 -17.83 -15.62
CA LYS A 265 -1.16 -17.55 -14.17
C LYS A 265 -0.01 -16.63 -13.75
N ALA A 266 1.19 -16.84 -14.29
CA ALA A 266 2.33 -15.96 -14.04
C ALA A 266 2.07 -14.54 -14.56
N ILE A 267 1.46 -14.41 -15.75
CA ILE A 267 1.05 -13.10 -16.31
C ILE A 267 -0.02 -12.42 -15.43
N ILE A 268 -1.01 -13.16 -14.93
CA ILE A 268 -2.03 -12.61 -14.00
C ILE A 268 -1.37 -12.14 -12.69
N SER A 269 -0.42 -12.91 -12.15
CA SER A 269 0.34 -12.48 -10.97
C SER A 269 1.15 -11.21 -11.26
N SER A 270 1.79 -11.15 -12.43
CA SER A 270 2.52 -9.96 -12.89
C SER A 270 1.58 -8.76 -13.03
N PHE A 271 0.34 -8.95 -13.48
CA PHE A 271 -0.64 -7.86 -13.64
C PHE A 271 -0.89 -7.08 -12.35
N LEU A 272 -1.04 -7.77 -11.22
CA LEU A 272 -1.22 -7.11 -9.92
C LEU A 272 0.00 -6.24 -9.58
N PHE A 273 1.20 -6.79 -9.75
CA PHE A 273 2.44 -6.09 -9.48
C PHE A 273 2.66 -4.90 -10.43
N THR A 274 2.37 -5.08 -11.72
CA THR A 274 2.35 -4.01 -12.73
C THR A 274 1.44 -2.87 -12.29
N GLY A 275 0.23 -3.18 -11.81
CA GLY A 275 -0.71 -2.18 -11.34
C GLY A 275 -0.22 -1.40 -10.13
N ILE A 276 0.38 -2.07 -9.15
CA ILE A 276 1.00 -1.43 -7.99
C ILE A 276 2.10 -0.47 -8.45
N MET A 277 2.95 -0.87 -9.41
CA MET A 277 4.06 -0.03 -9.89
C MET A 277 3.60 1.18 -10.71
N ILE A 278 2.60 1.02 -11.57
CA ILE A 278 1.99 2.14 -12.30
C ILE A 278 1.38 3.13 -11.31
N ASP A 279 0.65 2.66 -10.30
CA ASP A 279 0.05 3.55 -9.33
C ASP A 279 1.12 4.27 -8.50
N LYS A 280 2.03 3.51 -7.87
CA LYS A 280 3.10 4.03 -7.02
C LYS A 280 3.97 5.07 -7.73
N TRP A 281 4.41 4.83 -8.96
CA TRP A 281 5.40 5.69 -9.62
C TRP A 281 4.83 6.69 -10.62
N PHE A 282 3.59 6.52 -11.06
CA PHE A 282 2.95 7.42 -12.03
C PHE A 282 1.64 8.01 -11.52
N ILE A 283 0.58 7.21 -11.33
CA ILE A 283 -0.76 7.76 -11.07
C ILE A 283 -0.80 8.49 -9.71
N PHE A 284 -0.30 7.87 -8.65
CA PHE A 284 -0.29 8.46 -7.32
C PHE A 284 0.53 9.77 -7.28
N PRO A 285 1.77 9.85 -7.81
CA PRO A 285 2.50 11.12 -7.89
C PRO A 285 1.79 12.18 -8.73
N MET A 286 1.28 11.84 -9.91
CA MET A 286 0.59 12.80 -10.79
C MET A 286 -0.69 13.33 -10.15
N THR A 287 -1.30 12.54 -9.27
CA THR A 287 -2.45 12.91 -8.44
C THR A 287 -2.03 13.75 -7.25
N CYS A 288 -1.30 13.16 -6.29
CA CYS A 288 -1.09 13.71 -4.96
C CYS A 288 0.05 14.72 -4.91
N PHE A 289 1.05 14.64 -5.79
CA PHE A 289 2.22 15.50 -5.70
C PHE A 289 2.19 16.63 -6.75
N PHE A 290 1.73 16.30 -7.96
CA PHE A 290 1.57 17.28 -9.04
C PHE A 290 0.15 17.86 -9.15
N GLY A 291 -0.89 17.19 -8.64
CA GLY A 291 -2.27 17.70 -8.76
C GLY A 291 -2.78 17.82 -10.19
N LEU A 292 -2.24 17.02 -11.13
CA LEU A 292 -2.54 17.10 -12.56
C LEU A 292 -3.65 16.16 -13.00
N ILE A 293 -3.80 15.03 -12.32
CA ILE A 293 -4.86 14.06 -12.59
C ILE A 293 -5.71 13.83 -11.34
N ARG A 294 -6.98 13.47 -11.55
CA ARG A 294 -7.91 13.07 -10.50
C ARG A 294 -8.36 11.64 -10.77
N PRO A 295 -7.98 10.66 -9.94
CA PRO A 295 -8.41 9.28 -10.09
C PRO A 295 -9.78 9.04 -9.45
N ILE A 296 -10.44 7.97 -9.90
CA ILE A 296 -11.66 7.41 -9.32
C ILE A 296 -11.49 5.91 -9.15
N SER A 297 -11.60 5.47 -7.90
CA SER A 297 -11.73 4.05 -7.54
C SER A 297 -13.15 3.78 -7.05
N PHE A 298 -13.87 2.87 -7.71
CA PHE A 298 -15.28 2.56 -7.38
C PHE A 298 -15.44 1.58 -6.22
N THR A 299 -14.37 0.89 -5.83
CA THR A 299 -14.38 -0.07 -4.72
C THR A 299 -13.95 0.63 -3.43
N PRO A 300 -14.85 0.77 -2.43
CA PRO A 300 -14.56 1.47 -1.19
C PRO A 300 -13.42 0.85 -0.39
N VAL A 301 -12.70 1.70 0.34
CA VAL A 301 -11.68 1.26 1.28
C VAL A 301 -12.33 0.49 2.43
N LYS A 302 -12.00 -0.79 2.56
CA LYS A 302 -12.40 -1.65 3.67
C LYS A 302 -11.37 -1.55 4.79
N TYR A 303 -11.61 -0.71 5.80
CA TYR A 303 -10.66 -0.46 6.90
C TYR A 303 -10.20 -1.74 7.61
N PHE A 304 -11.09 -2.73 7.77
CA PHE A 304 -10.75 -4.01 8.37
C PHE A 304 -9.61 -4.70 7.59
N ASN A 305 -9.77 -4.86 6.27
CA ASN A 305 -8.74 -5.48 5.42
C ASN A 305 -7.48 -4.61 5.37
N LEU A 306 -7.64 -3.31 5.10
CA LEU A 306 -6.52 -2.37 4.98
C LEU A 306 -5.62 -2.42 6.21
N VAL A 307 -6.19 -2.28 7.41
CA VAL A 307 -5.40 -2.21 8.65
C VAL A 307 -4.83 -3.57 9.04
N ASN A 308 -5.57 -4.67 8.86
CA ASN A 308 -5.06 -6.01 9.15
C ASN A 308 -3.90 -6.38 8.21
N ASN A 309 -4.04 -6.11 6.90
CA ASN A 309 -2.98 -6.38 5.92
C ASN A 309 -1.74 -5.52 6.20
N LEU A 310 -1.91 -4.22 6.45
CA LEU A 310 -0.80 -3.34 6.85
C LEU A 310 -0.13 -3.84 8.13
N SER A 311 -0.90 -4.25 9.14
CA SER A 311 -0.36 -4.77 10.40
C SER A 311 0.51 -6.01 10.16
N ALA A 312 0.02 -6.97 9.36
CA ALA A 312 0.77 -8.17 9.01
C ALA A 312 2.07 -7.85 8.26
N LEU A 313 2.01 -7.02 7.23
CA LEU A 313 3.18 -6.60 6.45
C LEU A 313 4.21 -5.89 7.34
N LEU A 314 3.76 -4.99 8.22
CA LEU A 314 4.64 -4.28 9.16
C LEU A 314 5.32 -5.21 10.17
N ILE A 315 4.61 -6.23 10.67
CA ILE A 315 5.19 -7.24 11.59
C ILE A 315 6.27 -8.06 10.88
N MET A 316 6.05 -8.39 9.61
CA MET A 316 7.04 -9.11 8.79
C MET A 316 8.14 -8.19 8.24
N GLU A 317 8.01 -6.87 8.44
CA GLU A 317 8.84 -5.82 7.85
C GLU A 317 8.89 -5.87 6.30
N HIS A 318 7.76 -6.26 5.70
CA HIS A 318 7.50 -6.32 4.26
C HIS A 318 7.07 -4.96 3.70
N ASN A 319 7.13 -4.84 2.38
CA ASN A 319 6.75 -3.64 1.64
C ASN A 319 5.22 -3.41 1.70
N ILE A 320 4.81 -2.36 2.41
CA ILE A 320 3.40 -1.96 2.54
C ILE A 320 2.80 -1.35 1.24
N GLY A 321 3.60 -1.19 0.20
CA GLY A 321 3.20 -0.56 -1.05
C GLY A 321 2.08 -1.30 -1.78
N ALA A 322 2.05 -2.63 -1.72
CA ALA A 322 0.98 -3.43 -2.36
C ALA A 322 -0.41 -3.14 -1.77
N GLU A 323 -0.46 -2.74 -0.50
CA GLU A 323 -1.71 -2.41 0.18
C GLU A 323 -2.07 -0.91 0.04
N LEU A 324 -1.08 -0.03 -0.13
CA LEU A 324 -1.28 1.42 -0.24
C LEU A 324 -1.46 1.93 -1.67
N PHE A 325 -0.88 1.26 -2.65
CA PHE A 325 -0.95 1.63 -4.06
C PHE A 325 -1.80 0.61 -4.82
N THR A 326 -2.86 1.10 -5.43
CA THR A 326 -3.79 0.28 -6.18
C THR A 326 -4.29 1.12 -7.35
N PRO A 327 -4.12 0.65 -8.60
CA PRO A 327 -4.51 1.43 -9.76
C PRO A 327 -6.01 1.77 -9.68
N PRO A 328 -6.40 3.02 -9.97
CA PRO A 328 -7.80 3.41 -9.98
C PRO A 328 -8.50 2.78 -11.19
N SER A 329 -9.83 2.79 -11.21
CA SER A 329 -10.60 2.32 -12.36
C SER A 329 -10.47 3.28 -13.55
N TYR A 330 -10.39 4.58 -13.27
CA TYR A 330 -10.29 5.62 -14.29
C TYR A 330 -9.66 6.89 -13.67
N TYR A 331 -9.09 7.77 -14.50
CA TYR A 331 -8.66 9.11 -14.09
C TYR A 331 -8.85 10.12 -15.21
N SER A 332 -8.93 11.41 -14.86
CA SER A 332 -8.97 12.52 -15.81
C SER A 332 -7.99 13.62 -15.42
N LEU A 333 -7.80 14.61 -16.30
CA LEU A 333 -7.08 15.83 -15.97
C LEU A 333 -7.87 16.69 -14.98
N THR A 334 -7.18 17.23 -13.97
CA THR A 334 -7.69 18.31 -13.11
C THR A 334 -7.78 19.62 -13.89
N PRO A 335 -8.44 20.67 -13.35
CA PRO A 335 -8.40 22.00 -13.97
C PRO A 335 -6.97 22.54 -14.15
N LEU A 336 -6.06 22.24 -13.21
CA LEU A 336 -4.64 22.56 -13.36
C LEU A 336 -4.00 21.78 -14.51
N GLY A 337 -4.25 20.47 -14.60
CA GLY A 337 -3.74 19.61 -15.66
C GLY A 337 -4.21 20.07 -17.05
N GLN A 338 -5.50 20.38 -17.19
CA GLN A 338 -6.07 20.93 -18.44
C GLN A 338 -5.36 22.22 -18.85
N THR A 339 -5.14 23.13 -17.90
CA THR A 339 -4.46 24.42 -18.15
C THR A 339 -2.99 24.22 -18.52
N LEU A 340 -2.28 23.32 -17.83
CA LEU A 340 -0.86 23.07 -18.08
C LEU A 340 -0.60 22.47 -19.47
N PHE A 341 -1.52 21.60 -19.94
CA PHE A 341 -1.39 20.89 -21.22
C PHE A 341 -2.16 21.52 -22.37
N ASP A 342 -2.84 22.65 -22.16
CA ASP A 342 -3.68 23.31 -23.18
C ASP A 342 -4.71 22.32 -23.78
N SER A 343 -5.36 21.55 -22.90
CA SER A 343 -6.33 20.53 -23.29
C SER A 343 -7.74 21.11 -23.30
N ASP A 344 -8.38 21.08 -24.47
CA ASP A 344 -9.81 21.40 -24.65
C ASP A 344 -10.73 20.21 -24.29
N ALA A 345 -10.22 19.15 -23.65
CA ALA A 345 -11.04 18.01 -23.28
C ALA A 345 -12.16 18.46 -22.33
N GLU A 346 -13.42 18.29 -22.77
CA GLU A 346 -14.57 18.58 -21.91
C GLU A 346 -14.47 17.73 -20.63
N GLU A 347 -14.76 18.32 -19.47
CA GLU A 347 -14.95 17.56 -18.24
C GLU A 347 -15.97 16.44 -18.49
N GLU A 348 -15.48 15.20 -18.53
CA GLU A 348 -16.33 14.02 -18.65
C GLU A 348 -17.44 14.09 -17.58
N GLU A 349 -18.67 13.75 -17.97
CA GLU A 349 -19.81 13.68 -17.04
C GLU A 349 -19.51 12.81 -15.80
N LYS A 350 -18.53 11.90 -15.92
CA LYS A 350 -18.02 11.02 -14.85
C LYS A 350 -17.50 11.76 -13.60
N TYR A 351 -17.23 13.08 -13.61
CA TYR A 351 -16.87 13.82 -12.38
C TYR A 351 -17.98 14.74 -11.86
N LYS A 352 -19.08 14.86 -12.60
CA LYS A 352 -20.16 15.78 -12.23
C LYS A 352 -21.06 15.12 -11.20
N MET A 353 -20.89 15.57 -9.96
CA MET A 353 -21.75 15.19 -8.85
C MET A 353 -23.24 15.44 -9.17
N PRO A 354 -24.16 14.55 -8.73
CA PRO A 354 -25.58 14.72 -9.01
C PRO A 354 -26.11 16.04 -8.44
N ASN A 355 -26.54 16.96 -9.31
CA ASN A 355 -27.11 18.27 -8.93
C ASN A 355 -28.40 18.21 -8.07
N LYS A 356 -28.92 17.00 -7.79
CA LYS A 356 -30.18 16.77 -7.08
C LYS A 356 -30.03 16.61 -5.56
N LEU A 357 -28.82 16.35 -5.06
CA LEU A 357 -28.56 16.11 -3.64
C LEU A 357 -27.81 17.28 -3.02
N SER A 358 -28.23 17.73 -1.84
CA SER A 358 -27.45 18.70 -1.06
C SER A 358 -26.24 18.02 -0.42
N TYR A 359 -25.24 18.81 -0.03
CA TYR A 359 -24.05 18.30 0.65
C TYR A 359 -24.40 17.56 1.95
N GLU A 360 -25.36 18.06 2.71
CA GLU A 360 -25.83 17.43 3.95
C GLU A 360 -26.47 16.06 3.67
N GLN A 361 -27.22 15.93 2.58
CA GLN A 361 -27.83 14.66 2.19
C GLN A 361 -26.80 13.64 1.73
N ILE A 362 -25.77 14.08 1.00
CA ILE A 362 -24.62 13.25 0.63
C ILE A 362 -23.94 12.76 1.90
N LEU A 363 -23.60 13.67 2.82
CA LEU A 363 -22.89 13.35 4.04
C LEU A 363 -23.64 12.34 4.92
N GLU A 364 -24.95 12.52 5.13
CA GLU A 364 -25.79 11.60 5.89
C GLU A 364 -25.83 10.19 5.26
N ALA A 365 -25.82 10.10 3.93
CA ALA A 365 -25.76 8.82 3.23
C ALA A 365 -24.39 8.14 3.42
N LEU A 366 -23.29 8.89 3.33
CA LEU A 366 -21.94 8.36 3.50
C LEU A 366 -21.67 7.90 4.94
N GLU A 367 -22.23 8.59 5.93
CA GLU A 367 -22.17 8.16 7.34
C GLU A 367 -22.82 6.81 7.55
N ARG A 368 -24.05 6.63 7.04
CA ARG A 368 -24.77 5.36 7.14
C ARG A 368 -24.01 4.25 6.45
N GLU A 369 -23.49 4.51 5.26
CA GLU A 369 -22.69 3.53 4.51
C GLU A 369 -21.42 3.14 5.27
N THR A 370 -20.72 4.11 5.85
CA THR A 370 -19.52 3.86 6.67
C THR A 370 -19.86 3.04 7.92
N GLU A 371 -20.99 3.33 8.56
CA GLU A 371 -21.47 2.61 9.74
C GLU A 371 -21.85 1.16 9.39
N ILE A 372 -22.61 0.94 8.30
CA ILE A 372 -22.98 -0.39 7.81
C ILE A 372 -21.73 -1.21 7.50
N ASN A 373 -20.80 -0.67 6.71
CA ASN A 373 -19.56 -1.37 6.35
C ASN A 373 -18.73 -1.78 7.57
N ARG A 374 -18.71 -0.94 8.60
CA ARG A 374 -18.03 -1.24 9.87
C ARG A 374 -18.72 -2.36 10.64
N PHE A 375 -20.06 -2.38 10.69
CA PHE A 375 -20.81 -3.40 11.42
C PHE A 375 -20.87 -4.74 10.70
N GLU A 376 -21.11 -4.72 9.38
CA GLU A 376 -21.23 -5.94 8.58
C GLU A 376 -19.96 -6.78 8.67
N GLN A 377 -18.78 -6.18 8.57
CA GLN A 377 -17.52 -6.94 8.63
C GLN A 377 -17.30 -7.62 9.97
N VAL A 378 -17.53 -6.92 11.08
CA VAL A 378 -17.41 -7.47 12.44
C VAL A 378 -18.48 -8.55 12.70
N PHE A 379 -19.68 -8.37 12.15
CA PHE A 379 -20.80 -9.29 12.35
C PHE A 379 -20.67 -10.57 11.51
N TYR A 380 -20.26 -10.46 10.23
CA TYR A 380 -20.14 -11.59 9.32
C TYR A 380 -18.98 -12.50 9.67
N MET A 381 -17.87 -11.96 10.20
CA MET A 381 -16.76 -12.80 10.63
C MET A 381 -17.07 -13.53 11.95
N GLY A 382 -17.87 -12.92 12.83
CA GLY A 382 -18.07 -13.44 14.18
C GLY A 382 -16.76 -13.48 14.98
N ALA A 383 -16.84 -13.70 16.29
CA ALA A 383 -15.64 -14.08 17.03
C ALA A 383 -15.40 -15.58 16.77
N GLU A 384 -14.27 -15.93 16.13
CA GLU A 384 -13.77 -17.30 16.23
C GLU A 384 -13.69 -17.67 17.72
N GLN A 385 -14.29 -18.81 18.10
CA GLN A 385 -14.49 -19.12 19.51
C GLN A 385 -13.16 -19.26 20.23
N ASP A 386 -12.26 -20.07 19.67
CA ASP A 386 -10.93 -20.31 20.19
C ASP A 386 -9.87 -20.08 19.09
N ILE A 387 -8.89 -19.26 19.43
CA ILE A 387 -7.68 -18.97 18.65
C ILE A 387 -6.51 -19.64 19.34
N LEU A 388 -5.72 -20.39 18.57
CA LEU A 388 -4.45 -20.96 19.00
C LEU A 388 -3.32 -19.99 18.65
N THR A 389 -2.52 -19.60 19.64
CA THR A 389 -1.22 -18.97 19.41
C THR A 389 -0.16 -20.04 19.35
N ILE A 390 0.45 -20.25 18.18
CA ILE A 390 1.40 -21.35 17.93
C ILE A 390 2.76 -20.77 17.58
N LYS A 391 3.80 -21.18 18.29
CA LYS A 391 5.18 -20.94 17.87
C LYS A 391 5.63 -22.08 16.97
N VAL A 392 6.03 -21.74 15.75
CA VAL A 392 6.51 -22.68 14.74
C VAL A 392 8.00 -22.43 14.51
N SER A 393 8.81 -23.48 14.61
CA SER A 393 10.26 -23.41 14.43
C SER A 393 10.78 -24.54 13.56
N ARG A 394 11.83 -24.28 12.79
CA ARG A 394 12.53 -25.36 12.09
C ARG A 394 13.30 -26.22 13.08
N LYS A 395 13.25 -27.54 12.89
CA LYS A 395 13.97 -28.47 13.76
C LYS A 395 15.49 -28.38 13.59
N ASP A 396 15.95 -28.12 12.37
CA ASP A 396 17.36 -28.00 12.01
C ASP A 396 17.94 -26.61 12.31
N ASP A 397 17.07 -25.60 12.44
CA ASP A 397 17.45 -24.22 12.77
C ASP A 397 16.45 -23.59 13.75
N ALA A 398 16.79 -23.59 15.04
CA ALA A 398 15.95 -23.04 16.09
C ALA A 398 15.82 -21.50 16.02
N ASP A 399 16.72 -20.82 15.31
CA ASP A 399 16.65 -19.37 15.09
C ASP A 399 15.67 -19.04 13.96
N TYR A 400 15.23 -20.00 13.14
CA TYR A 400 14.20 -19.83 12.14
C TYR A 400 12.82 -20.17 12.73
N TRP A 401 12.09 -19.14 13.16
CA TRP A 401 10.77 -19.30 13.76
C TRP A 401 9.79 -18.17 13.40
N LYS A 402 8.49 -18.50 13.46
CA LYS A 402 7.34 -17.57 13.39
C LYS A 402 6.35 -17.90 14.52
N THR A 403 5.68 -16.90 15.05
CA THR A 403 4.54 -17.06 15.96
C THR A 403 3.28 -16.66 15.19
N ILE A 404 2.31 -17.57 15.12
CA ILE A 404 1.06 -17.39 14.39
C ILE A 404 -0.14 -17.49 15.32
N GLU A 405 -1.24 -16.85 14.94
CA GLU A 405 -2.56 -17.01 15.53
C GLU A 405 -3.51 -17.57 14.49
N ILE A 406 -4.26 -18.61 14.87
CA ILE A 406 -5.11 -19.36 13.94
C ILE A 406 -6.35 -19.93 14.64
N GLY A 407 -7.48 -19.94 13.95
CA GLY A 407 -8.74 -20.50 14.44
C GLY A 407 -8.71 -22.01 14.58
N VAL A 408 -9.33 -22.54 15.64
CA VAL A 408 -9.48 -24.00 15.79
C VAL A 408 -10.34 -24.64 14.69
N THR A 409 -11.15 -23.84 13.99
CA THR A 409 -11.98 -24.28 12.87
C THR A 409 -11.21 -24.43 11.56
N THR A 410 -9.93 -24.02 11.50
CA THR A 410 -9.13 -24.13 10.27
C THR A 410 -8.97 -25.60 9.86
N PRO A 411 -9.23 -25.95 8.58
CA PRO A 411 -8.99 -27.29 8.05
C PRO A 411 -7.53 -27.73 8.23
N LEU A 412 -7.31 -28.96 8.69
CA LEU A 412 -5.95 -29.47 8.94
C LEU A 412 -5.07 -29.51 7.70
N ASP A 413 -5.66 -29.77 6.54
CA ASP A 413 -4.91 -29.84 5.28
C ASP A 413 -4.41 -28.46 4.84
N GLU A 414 -5.26 -27.45 4.93
CA GLU A 414 -4.92 -26.04 4.67
C GLU A 414 -3.81 -25.58 5.63
N PHE A 415 -4.00 -25.80 6.93
CA PHE A 415 -2.99 -25.49 7.95
C PHE A 415 -1.61 -26.09 7.65
N CYS A 416 -1.55 -27.37 7.28
CA CYS A 416 -0.27 -28.03 7.00
C CYS A 416 0.40 -27.50 5.73
N ARG A 417 -0.38 -27.20 4.69
CA ARG A 417 0.12 -26.67 3.42
C ARG A 417 0.62 -25.23 3.56
N ASP A 418 -0.11 -24.38 4.26
CA ASP A 418 0.28 -22.99 4.51
C ASP A 418 1.60 -22.91 5.27
N LEU A 419 1.80 -23.79 6.26
CA LEU A 419 3.07 -23.90 6.97
C LEU A 419 4.21 -24.43 6.09
N CYS A 420 3.92 -25.27 5.10
CA CYS A 420 4.92 -25.70 4.12
C CYS A 420 5.39 -24.49 3.29
N ALA A 421 4.43 -23.76 2.72
CA ALA A 421 4.69 -22.57 1.91
C ALA A 421 5.48 -21.52 2.69
N ALA A 422 5.10 -21.27 3.96
CA ALA A 422 5.75 -20.27 4.81
C ALA A 422 7.18 -20.62 5.26
N PHE A 423 7.62 -21.88 5.19
CA PHE A 423 8.92 -22.32 5.73
C PHE A 423 9.87 -22.95 4.69
N PHE A 424 9.36 -23.49 3.58
CA PHE A 424 10.16 -24.30 2.66
C PHE A 424 10.02 -23.94 1.17
N THR A 425 9.29 -22.88 0.80
CA THR A 425 9.15 -22.36 -0.59
C THR A 425 8.62 -23.35 -1.65
N GLU A 426 8.36 -24.61 -1.29
CA GLU A 426 7.79 -25.65 -2.14
C GLU A 426 6.39 -26.06 -1.64
N ASP A 427 5.44 -26.18 -2.56
CA ASP A 427 4.12 -26.75 -2.29
C ASP A 427 4.24 -28.28 -2.21
N SER A 428 4.58 -28.80 -1.03
CA SER A 428 4.60 -30.25 -0.79
C SER A 428 3.21 -30.74 -0.38
N ILE A 429 2.67 -31.67 -1.17
CA ILE A 429 1.44 -32.40 -0.87
C ILE A 429 1.70 -33.67 -0.05
N ASP A 430 2.95 -34.01 0.26
CA ASP A 430 3.30 -35.18 1.09
C ASP A 430 3.85 -34.74 2.45
N TYR A 431 2.95 -34.74 3.44
CA TYR A 431 3.29 -34.39 4.81
C TYR A 431 2.74 -35.39 5.82
N VAL A 432 3.39 -35.44 6.98
CA VAL A 432 2.93 -36.18 8.16
C VAL A 432 2.90 -35.24 9.36
N LEU A 433 1.70 -35.00 9.88
CA LEU A 433 1.45 -34.30 11.13
C LEU A 433 1.39 -35.32 12.27
N SER A 434 2.19 -35.15 13.32
CA SER A 434 2.23 -36.04 14.48
C SER A 434 1.93 -35.26 15.76
N VAL A 435 0.80 -35.58 16.40
CA VAL A 435 0.29 -34.95 17.63
C VAL A 435 0.12 -36.02 18.71
N LEU A 436 0.36 -35.69 19.98
CA LEU A 436 0.13 -36.63 21.08
C LEU A 436 -1.35 -36.66 21.44
N ASP A 437 -1.90 -37.86 21.68
CA ASP A 437 -3.23 -38.02 22.29
C ASP A 437 -3.20 -37.84 23.81
N ASP A 438 -4.37 -37.93 24.46
CA ASP A 438 -4.51 -37.89 25.93
C ASP A 438 -3.63 -38.91 26.68
N ASN A 439 -3.27 -40.02 26.02
CA ASN A 439 -2.44 -41.08 26.58
C ASN A 439 -0.95 -40.89 26.26
N HIS A 440 -0.56 -39.74 25.69
CA HIS A 440 0.79 -39.41 25.24
C HIS A 440 1.31 -40.34 24.14
N PHE A 441 0.41 -40.96 23.36
CA PHE A 441 0.76 -41.72 22.16
C PHE A 441 0.72 -40.82 20.92
N PRO A 442 1.70 -40.92 20.01
CA PRO A 442 1.70 -40.16 18.76
C PRO A 442 0.60 -40.67 17.83
N VAL A 443 -0.26 -39.75 17.41
CA VAL A 443 -1.29 -39.92 16.39
C VAL A 443 -0.84 -39.19 15.14
N GLU A 444 -0.74 -39.92 14.04
CA GLU A 444 -0.25 -39.40 12.76
C GLU A 444 -1.39 -39.10 11.80
N TYR A 445 -1.30 -37.98 11.08
CA TYR A 445 -2.23 -37.53 10.05
C TYR A 445 -1.49 -37.24 8.74
N SER A 446 -2.12 -37.55 7.61
CA SER A 446 -1.59 -37.27 6.26
C SER A 446 -2.74 -37.01 5.27
N PRO A 447 -2.49 -36.40 4.10
CA PRO A 447 -3.54 -36.11 3.10
C PRO A 447 -4.31 -37.35 2.63
N LEU A 448 -3.58 -38.40 2.23
CA LEU A 448 -4.17 -39.59 1.61
C LEU A 448 -4.50 -40.72 2.61
N GLY A 449 -3.97 -40.66 3.84
CA GLY A 449 -4.09 -41.74 4.83
C GLY A 449 -3.45 -43.02 4.30
N SER A 450 -2.12 -43.06 4.22
CA SER A 450 -1.41 -44.08 3.43
C SER A 450 -1.24 -45.44 4.12
N LYS A 451 -1.63 -45.60 5.40
CA LYS A 451 -1.53 -46.86 6.18
C LYS A 451 -2.66 -47.02 7.20
N LYS A 452 -2.90 -48.26 7.69
CA LYS A 452 -3.92 -48.60 8.71
C LYS A 452 -3.85 -47.80 10.02
N SER A 453 -2.73 -47.13 10.29
CA SER A 453 -2.44 -46.38 11.52
C SER A 453 -2.31 -44.88 11.32
N ILE A 454 -2.52 -44.37 10.10
CA ILE A 454 -2.38 -42.94 9.77
C ILE A 454 -3.76 -42.40 9.41
N ASN A 455 -4.20 -41.38 10.13
CA ASN A 455 -5.46 -40.71 9.89
C ASN A 455 -5.40 -39.80 8.66
N LYS A 456 -6.56 -39.50 8.07
CA LYS A 456 -6.69 -38.53 6.99
C LYS A 456 -6.91 -37.14 7.57
N THR A 457 -6.33 -36.12 6.96
CA THR A 457 -6.63 -34.70 7.27
C THR A 457 -7.94 -34.22 6.64
N THR A 458 -8.44 -34.91 5.60
CA THR A 458 -9.69 -34.54 4.94
C THR A 458 -10.88 -34.54 5.90
N GLY A 459 -11.59 -33.42 5.97
CA GLY A 459 -12.76 -33.24 6.84
C GLY A 459 -12.43 -33.12 8.32
N LYS A 460 -11.17 -32.84 8.66
CA LYS A 460 -10.69 -32.57 10.01
C LYS A 460 -10.24 -31.12 10.16
N THR A 461 -10.43 -30.56 11.35
CA THR A 461 -9.96 -29.22 11.74
C THR A 461 -8.96 -29.30 12.89
N LEU A 462 -8.36 -28.17 13.27
CA LEU A 462 -7.48 -28.10 14.46
C LEU A 462 -8.22 -28.47 15.75
N GLU A 463 -9.52 -28.20 15.83
CA GLU A 463 -10.40 -28.59 16.96
C GLU A 463 -10.49 -30.11 17.15
N ASP A 464 -10.30 -30.91 16.09
CA ASP A 464 -10.30 -32.38 16.18
C ASP A 464 -9.03 -32.95 16.83
N LEU A 465 -8.03 -32.11 17.11
CA LEU A 465 -6.75 -32.50 17.71
C LEU A 465 -6.75 -32.25 19.22
N TRP A 466 -5.96 -33.04 19.94
CA TRP A 466 -5.72 -32.83 21.37
C TRP A 466 -4.70 -31.70 21.60
N LEU A 467 -5.15 -30.45 21.39
CA LEU A 467 -4.33 -29.25 21.54
C LEU A 467 -4.70 -28.52 22.82
N ASP A 468 -3.71 -28.40 23.71
CA ASP A 468 -3.75 -27.63 24.95
C ASP A 468 -2.50 -26.75 25.03
N LYS A 469 -2.54 -25.74 25.90
CA LYS A 469 -1.35 -24.91 26.17
C LYS A 469 -0.17 -25.78 26.62
N GLY A 470 0.96 -25.62 25.92
CA GLY A 470 2.21 -26.37 26.13
C GLY A 470 2.31 -27.67 25.32
N VAL A 471 1.28 -28.04 24.54
CA VAL A 471 1.37 -29.17 23.62
C VAL A 471 2.39 -28.87 22.53
N ILE A 472 3.32 -29.81 22.35
CA ILE A 472 4.32 -29.79 21.29
C ILE A 472 4.03 -30.91 20.30
N PHE A 473 4.00 -30.56 19.03
CA PHE A 473 3.76 -31.50 17.94
C PHE A 473 4.65 -31.16 16.75
N SER A 474 4.66 -32.02 15.74
CA SER A 474 5.58 -31.84 14.61
C SER A 474 4.93 -32.13 13.28
N LEU A 475 5.37 -31.40 12.27
CA LEU A 475 4.97 -31.58 10.88
C LEU A 475 6.22 -31.88 10.06
N THR A 476 6.19 -32.99 9.32
CA THR A 476 7.31 -33.46 8.51
C THR A 476 6.92 -33.48 7.04
N PHE A 477 7.73 -32.85 6.20
CA PHE A 477 7.60 -32.79 4.75
C PHE A 477 8.73 -33.60 4.09
N ASP A 478 8.39 -34.32 3.00
CA ASP A 478 9.34 -35.05 2.15
C ASP A 478 10.33 -35.96 2.91
N LYS A 479 9.94 -36.38 4.12
CA LYS A 479 10.69 -37.23 5.06
C LYS A 479 11.97 -36.63 5.64
N THR A 480 12.33 -35.39 5.31
CA THR A 480 13.57 -34.76 5.78
C THR A 480 13.36 -33.41 6.44
N SER A 481 12.42 -32.62 5.94
CA SER A 481 12.16 -31.27 6.44
C SER A 481 11.14 -31.35 7.56
N GLN A 482 11.48 -30.83 8.74
CA GLN A 482 10.61 -30.95 9.91
C GLN A 482 10.50 -29.61 10.62
N ILE A 483 9.26 -29.20 10.91
CA ILE A 483 8.95 -28.09 11.80
C ILE A 483 8.36 -28.63 13.11
N ILE A 484 8.65 -27.90 14.19
CA ILE A 484 8.14 -28.13 15.53
C ILE A 484 7.16 -27.02 15.86
N LEU A 485 6.00 -27.40 16.36
CA LEU A 485 4.91 -26.51 16.73
C LEU A 485 4.68 -26.61 18.24
N GLU A 486 4.59 -25.48 18.92
CA GLU A 486 4.28 -25.37 20.33
C GLU A 486 3.05 -24.47 20.52
N VAL A 487 2.00 -25.00 21.15
CA VAL A 487 0.82 -24.21 21.52
C VAL A 487 1.17 -23.34 22.71
N MET A 488 1.31 -22.03 22.49
CA MET A 488 1.69 -21.06 23.52
C MET A 488 0.49 -20.63 24.37
N GLU A 489 -0.66 -20.46 23.72
CA GLU A 489 -1.88 -19.95 24.32
C GLU A 489 -3.12 -20.39 23.52
N ILE A 490 -4.26 -20.44 24.20
CA ILE A 490 -5.59 -20.59 23.62
C ILE A 490 -6.42 -19.43 24.17
N SER A 491 -7.00 -18.63 23.29
CA SER A 491 -7.70 -17.40 23.66
C SER A 491 -8.96 -17.21 22.82
N THR A 492 -9.87 -16.34 23.27
CA THR A 492 -11.05 -16.00 22.47
C THR A 492 -10.68 -15.07 21.33
N GLY A 493 -11.19 -15.34 20.13
CA GLY A 493 -10.93 -14.53 18.96
C GLY A 493 -11.40 -13.09 19.10
N ASN A 494 -10.56 -12.16 18.66
CA ASN A 494 -10.91 -10.75 18.52
C ASN A 494 -11.57 -10.51 17.14
N PRO A 495 -12.84 -10.04 17.07
CA PRO A 495 -13.55 -9.87 15.81
C PRO A 495 -13.05 -8.70 14.94
N TYR A 496 -12.07 -7.94 15.43
CA TYR A 496 -11.39 -6.88 14.67
C TYR A 496 -10.08 -7.36 14.01
N ILE A 497 -9.72 -8.63 14.21
CA ILE A 497 -8.53 -9.26 13.68
C ILE A 497 -8.91 -10.26 12.59
N LEU A 498 -8.17 -10.23 11.49
CA LEU A 498 -8.21 -11.24 10.44
C LEU A 498 -7.27 -12.40 10.80
N TYR A 499 -7.81 -13.62 10.90
CA TYR A 499 -7.04 -14.86 11.11
C TYR A 499 -7.01 -15.70 9.82
N PRO A 500 -5.97 -16.52 9.60
CA PRO A 500 -4.74 -16.60 10.40
C PRO A 500 -3.86 -15.36 10.24
N ARG A 501 -3.01 -15.09 11.24
CA ARG A 501 -2.02 -13.99 11.16
C ARG A 501 -0.69 -14.33 11.81
N ILE A 502 0.36 -13.62 11.41
CA ILE A 502 1.67 -13.65 12.05
C ILE A 502 1.71 -12.57 13.14
N GLN A 503 2.07 -12.96 14.36
CA GLN A 503 2.23 -12.05 15.49
C GLN A 503 3.69 -11.59 15.65
N ALA A 504 4.64 -12.45 15.31
CA ALA A 504 6.07 -12.18 15.37
C ALA A 504 6.86 -13.18 14.53
N GLN A 505 8.06 -12.81 14.11
CA GLN A 505 9.01 -13.73 13.51
C GLN A 505 10.44 -13.42 13.93
N SER A 506 11.31 -14.40 13.75
CA SER A 506 12.73 -14.26 14.00
C SER A 506 13.38 -13.25 13.06
N ARG A 507 14.46 -12.60 13.52
CA ARG A 507 15.27 -11.70 12.69
C ARG A 507 15.83 -12.40 11.45
N THR A 508 16.21 -13.66 11.57
CA THR A 508 16.73 -14.48 10.46
C THR A 508 15.70 -14.60 9.34
N VAL A 509 14.44 -14.90 9.68
CA VAL A 509 13.33 -14.95 8.72
C VAL A 509 13.10 -13.59 8.07
N THR A 510 13.02 -12.52 8.87
CA THR A 510 12.82 -11.16 8.35
C THR A 510 13.91 -10.74 7.37
N GLU A 511 15.19 -11.00 7.68
CA GLU A 511 16.30 -10.64 6.80
C GLU A 511 16.29 -11.43 5.49
N LEU A 512 15.86 -12.70 5.51
CA LEU A 512 15.72 -13.52 4.31
C LEU A 512 14.56 -13.04 3.42
N GLU A 513 13.38 -12.85 4.00
CA GLU A 513 12.19 -12.44 3.23
C GLU A 513 12.34 -11.04 2.63
N LYS A 514 13.05 -10.13 3.31
CA LYS A 514 13.37 -8.81 2.76
C LYS A 514 14.27 -8.84 1.53
N LEU A 515 15.10 -9.87 1.37
CA LEU A 515 15.95 -10.03 0.19
C LEU A 515 15.14 -10.51 -1.03
N ASP A 516 14.03 -11.20 -0.79
CA ASP A 516 13.17 -11.76 -1.83
C ASP A 516 12.10 -10.76 -2.33
N GLU A 517 11.86 -9.65 -1.61
CA GLU A 517 10.97 -8.57 -2.08
C GLU A 517 11.61 -7.75 -3.22
N ILE A 518 11.08 -7.92 -4.43
CA ILE A 518 11.35 -7.05 -5.58
C ILE A 518 10.61 -5.71 -5.36
N PHE A 519 11.38 -4.64 -5.13
CA PHE A 519 10.97 -3.30 -4.63
C PHE A 519 9.94 -2.49 -5.47
#